data_AF-A0A8H7UDB9-F1
#
_entry.id   AF-A0A8H7UDB9-F1
#
_cell.length_a   1.000
_cell.length_b   1.000
_cell.length_c   1.000
_cell.angle_alpha   90.00
_cell.angle_beta   90.00
_cell.angle_gamma   90.00
#
_symmetry.space_group_name_H-M   'P 1'
#
loop_
_entity.id
_entity.type
_entity.pdbx_description
1 polymer ?
#
loop_
_entity_poly.entity_id
_entity_poly.type
_entity_poly.pdbx_seq_one_letter_code
_entity_poly.pdbx_strand_id
1 'polypeptide(L)'
;MAPAAKSPKRKQVTENDAERPSKKAHKQKKVEEVVEEEEEEQYEDTEMAEEEYEEEEQEAVEGEEEDDGKPKQSSREAHEKQKVLRQERKSNKPGYEVITDAKKIWEKLRRGDCDRDERIKLMKDIMELIEGRVSDLIFKHDASRVIQTCLKFGNSAQRNIIAGELTGHYLVLSKSMYGKFIVTKVLEYCHKYRDTILSELKNNIRKLIRHKEASTVIETFYGQHANAQQRKALLAEFYGPEFTLFAKKSKDAEIHTIDELLEKHPEKKDGVLRYMAETLGGCTDKGTVGNSIIHKALFEYFSRADEKGIQNMMEQLKDQLAEIVHTKEGSQVAMLCIAHASPKDRKHLIKVLKPFLNKIAKDEYGHLVILTLMDVVDDTVLVSKAVLGELSKSMTELLQDKFSRRIYLYLLVGRNTKYFHPSTIQLISANDEVRSKTSKKDPEVRAKELLTATSSSMIDQVTEHTGELMREKMSSQVVREIMLHALGDKTAAVDAILKLCDDNIEKENHIIEHRFANRAIKALIKADTAEASDDRAVEPLGFAPKLFDTIQDNLVHFATSQGGSFVILSLAEEPSTQKKTLAALKSHKKELKAAAVSEAEGSKGNLGAKMLLDLLDK
;
A
#
# COMPACT_ATOMS: atom_id res chain seq x y z
N MET A 1 -35.85 -11.64 -41.56
CA MET A 1 -37.02 -10.97 -40.94
C MET A 1 -37.59 -11.91 -39.89
N ALA A 2 -37.36 -11.59 -38.61
CA ALA A 2 -37.75 -12.42 -37.48
C ALA A 2 -39.21 -12.15 -37.05
N PRO A 3 -39.94 -13.15 -36.54
CA PRO A 3 -41.09 -12.92 -35.67
C PRO A 3 -40.73 -13.15 -34.20
N ALA A 4 -41.34 -12.33 -33.36
CA ALA A 4 -41.14 -12.23 -31.91
C ALA A 4 -41.51 -13.50 -31.14
N ALA A 5 -40.69 -13.86 -30.14
CA ALA A 5 -40.96 -14.92 -29.17
C ALA A 5 -40.91 -14.38 -27.73
N LYS A 6 -41.90 -14.83 -26.96
CA LYS A 6 -42.34 -14.36 -25.65
C LYS A 6 -41.36 -14.70 -24.51
N SER A 7 -41.29 -13.79 -23.54
CA SER A 7 -40.60 -13.92 -22.26
C SER A 7 -41.21 -15.02 -21.37
N PRO A 8 -40.41 -15.83 -20.63
CA PRO A 8 -40.95 -16.73 -19.62
C PRO A 8 -40.91 -16.12 -18.20
N LYS A 9 -41.88 -16.57 -17.42
CA LYS A 9 -42.31 -16.10 -16.09
C LYS A 9 -41.25 -16.30 -14.98
N ARG A 10 -41.16 -15.30 -14.09
CA ARG A 10 -40.39 -15.29 -12.84
C ARG A 10 -41.06 -16.20 -11.81
N LYS A 11 -40.36 -17.23 -11.33
CA LYS A 11 -40.76 -18.06 -10.18
C LYS A 11 -40.64 -17.25 -8.88
N GLN A 12 -41.69 -17.28 -8.06
CA GLN A 12 -41.67 -16.84 -6.67
C GLN A 12 -40.80 -17.82 -5.86
N VAL A 13 -39.89 -17.28 -5.06
CA VAL A 13 -39.14 -18.01 -4.03
C VAL A 13 -39.70 -17.56 -2.68
N THR A 14 -40.14 -18.53 -1.91
CA THR A 14 -40.68 -18.44 -0.55
C THR A 14 -39.61 -18.09 0.47
N GLU A 15 -40.04 -17.39 1.52
CA GLU A 15 -39.29 -17.06 2.73
C GLU A 15 -38.76 -18.31 3.46
N ASN A 16 -37.45 -18.35 3.70
CA ASN A 16 -36.79 -18.78 4.95
C ASN A 16 -35.32 -19.08 4.64
N ASP A 17 -34.42 -18.14 4.98
CA ASP A 17 -33.11 -18.48 5.52
C ASP A 17 -32.47 -17.24 6.13
N ALA A 18 -32.38 -17.27 7.45
CA ALA A 18 -31.66 -16.30 8.27
C ALA A 18 -30.15 -16.62 8.25
N GLU A 19 -29.37 -15.53 8.20
CA GLU A 19 -27.99 -15.39 8.69
C GLU A 19 -26.84 -16.16 8.01
N ARG A 20 -26.19 -15.48 7.04
CA ARG A 20 -24.72 -15.43 6.94
C ARG A 20 -24.27 -14.01 6.58
N PRO A 21 -23.28 -13.40 7.30
CA PRO A 21 -22.84 -12.05 6.98
C PRO A 21 -22.06 -12.02 5.65
N SER A 22 -22.40 -11.06 4.78
CA SER A 22 -21.75 -10.91 3.48
C SER A 22 -20.34 -10.33 3.62
N LYS A 23 -19.39 -10.84 2.82
CA LYS A 23 -17.99 -10.36 2.74
C LYS A 23 -17.84 -8.86 2.38
N LYS A 24 -18.91 -8.19 1.91
CA LYS A 24 -18.91 -6.73 1.67
C LYS A 24 -19.02 -5.93 2.98
N ALA A 25 -19.81 -6.41 3.95
CA ALA A 25 -19.98 -5.74 5.24
C ALA A 25 -18.70 -5.80 6.09
N HIS A 26 -17.97 -6.92 6.03
CA HIS A 26 -16.68 -7.07 6.71
C HIS A 26 -15.58 -6.17 6.10
N LYS A 27 -15.66 -5.90 4.79
CA LYS A 27 -14.71 -5.00 4.10
C LYS A 27 -15.05 -3.52 4.32
N GLN A 28 -16.31 -3.18 4.57
CA GLN A 28 -16.73 -1.83 4.98
C GLN A 28 -16.36 -1.55 6.44
N LYS A 29 -16.62 -2.48 7.37
CA LYS A 29 -16.20 -2.33 8.77
C LYS A 29 -14.69 -2.16 8.94
N LYS A 30 -13.89 -2.92 8.18
CA LYS A 30 -12.43 -2.81 8.23
C LYS A 30 -11.89 -1.52 7.59
N VAL A 31 -12.70 -0.81 6.79
CA VAL A 31 -12.35 0.51 6.26
C VAL A 31 -12.82 1.59 7.23
N GLU A 32 -13.95 1.40 7.92
CA GLU A 32 -14.41 2.28 8.99
C GLU A 32 -13.47 2.25 10.20
N GLU A 33 -13.00 1.07 10.64
CA GLU A 33 -12.03 0.93 11.75
C GLU A 33 -10.68 1.60 11.43
N VAL A 34 -10.16 1.42 10.20
CA VAL A 34 -8.89 2.05 9.80
C VAL A 34 -9.03 3.58 9.67
N VAL A 35 -10.21 4.06 9.26
CA VAL A 35 -10.51 5.49 9.22
C VAL A 35 -10.69 6.06 10.63
N GLU A 36 -11.26 5.31 11.57
CA GLU A 36 -11.33 5.72 12.98
C GLU A 36 -9.95 5.76 13.64
N GLU A 37 -9.08 4.78 13.40
CA GLU A 37 -7.69 4.77 13.90
C GLU A 37 -6.85 5.91 13.30
N GLU A 38 -6.93 6.17 11.99
CA GLU A 38 -6.25 7.31 11.34
C GLU A 38 -6.83 8.66 11.80
N GLU A 39 -8.13 8.73 12.14
CA GLU A 39 -8.74 9.93 12.71
C GLU A 39 -8.25 10.17 14.16
N GLU A 40 -8.17 9.14 15.01
CA GLU A 40 -7.65 9.25 16.39
C GLU A 40 -6.17 9.69 16.42
N GLU A 41 -5.31 9.10 15.59
CA GLU A 41 -3.91 9.54 15.46
C GLU A 41 -3.81 11.01 15.02
N GLN A 42 -4.70 11.46 14.12
CA GLN A 42 -4.75 12.86 13.68
C GLN A 42 -5.25 13.80 14.79
N TYR A 43 -6.12 13.34 15.69
CA TYR A 43 -6.52 14.10 16.87
C TYR A 43 -5.36 14.25 17.86
N GLU A 44 -4.62 13.17 18.13
CA GLU A 44 -3.44 13.16 19.04
C GLU A 44 -2.29 14.04 18.52
N ASP A 45 -1.94 13.95 17.23
CA ASP A 45 -0.92 14.81 16.60
C ASP A 45 -1.28 16.30 16.68
N THR A 46 -2.58 16.62 16.72
CA THR A 46 -3.05 17.99 16.86
C THR A 46 -3.04 18.44 18.33
N GLU A 47 -3.30 17.55 19.30
CA GLU A 47 -3.17 17.84 20.74
C GLU A 47 -1.70 18.08 21.14
N MET A 48 -0.74 17.31 20.61
CA MET A 48 0.68 17.57 20.88
C MET A 48 1.16 18.91 20.30
N ALA A 49 0.67 19.30 19.12
CA ALA A 49 0.96 20.61 18.55
C ALA A 49 0.25 21.76 19.30
N GLU A 50 -0.84 21.47 20.03
CA GLU A 50 -1.51 22.41 20.94
C GLU A 50 -0.69 22.64 22.22
N GLU A 51 -0.07 21.59 22.79
CA GLU A 51 0.81 21.70 23.97
C GLU A 51 2.09 22.49 23.66
N GLU A 52 2.77 22.20 22.55
CA GLU A 52 4.00 22.93 22.14
C GLU A 52 3.73 24.43 21.89
N TYR A 53 2.58 24.79 21.30
CA TYR A 53 2.23 26.20 21.05
C TYR A 53 1.76 26.93 22.31
N GLU A 54 1.06 26.26 23.24
CA GLU A 54 0.71 26.86 24.52
C GLU A 54 1.93 27.06 25.42
N GLU A 55 2.97 26.23 25.29
CA GLU A 55 4.29 26.42 25.91
C GLU A 55 5.06 27.58 25.27
N GLU A 56 5.12 27.67 23.93
CA GLU A 56 5.77 28.80 23.23
C GLU A 56 5.08 30.16 23.50
N GLU A 57 3.75 30.19 23.62
CA GLU A 57 3.01 31.40 23.99
C GLU A 57 3.13 31.74 25.49
N GLN A 58 3.53 30.78 26.34
CA GLN A 58 3.90 31.00 27.74
C GLN A 58 5.33 31.57 27.85
N GLU A 59 6.31 30.99 27.16
CA GLU A 59 7.70 31.46 27.16
C GLU A 59 7.86 32.87 26.55
N ALA A 60 7.10 33.19 25.50
CA ALA A 60 7.14 34.51 24.86
C ALA A 60 6.58 35.64 25.75
N VAL A 61 5.84 35.32 26.83
CA VAL A 61 5.27 36.30 27.76
C VAL A 61 6.15 36.50 29.00
N GLU A 62 7.02 35.56 29.34
CA GLU A 62 7.96 35.66 30.47
C GLU A 62 9.26 36.42 30.13
N GLY A 63 9.53 36.69 28.84
CA GLY A 63 10.78 37.32 28.36
C GLY A 63 10.90 38.85 28.49
N GLU A 64 9.90 39.55 29.04
CA GLU A 64 9.91 41.02 29.20
C GLU A 64 9.62 41.44 30.66
N GLU A 65 10.54 41.18 31.59
CA GLU A 65 10.60 41.92 32.86
C GLU A 65 11.99 42.58 33.02
N GLU A 66 12.07 43.88 32.71
CA GLU A 66 13.16 44.74 33.19
C GLU A 66 12.97 45.00 34.69
N ASP A 67 14.05 44.78 35.45
CA ASP A 67 14.18 45.04 36.89
C ASP A 67 14.02 46.53 37.19
N ASP A 68 12.82 46.96 37.60
CA ASP A 68 12.62 48.26 38.25
C ASP A 68 12.11 48.10 39.67
N GLY A 69 12.98 48.42 40.62
CA GLY A 69 12.78 48.19 42.05
C GLY A 69 11.63 49.00 42.64
N LYS A 70 10.53 48.32 43.03
CA LYS A 70 9.57 48.70 44.09
C LYS A 70 8.63 47.53 44.46
N PRO A 71 7.96 47.55 45.63
CA PRO A 71 7.81 46.37 46.48
C PRO A 71 6.84 45.32 45.95
N LYS A 72 7.23 44.05 46.12
CA LYS A 72 6.52 42.83 45.73
C LYS A 72 5.04 42.84 46.14
N GLN A 73 4.15 43.15 45.19
CA GLN A 73 2.83 42.50 45.17
C GLN A 73 3.06 41.00 44.97
N SER A 74 2.30 40.16 45.68
CA SER A 74 2.39 38.71 45.57
C SER A 74 2.33 38.30 44.09
N SER A 75 3.31 37.54 43.60
CA SER A 75 3.35 36.98 42.23
C SER A 75 2.01 36.35 41.80
N ARG A 76 1.24 35.85 42.78
CA ARG A 76 -0.12 35.32 42.58
C ARG A 76 -1.17 36.39 42.23
N GLU A 77 -1.13 37.57 42.84
CA GLU A 77 -2.05 38.68 42.53
C GLU A 77 -1.72 39.32 41.17
N ALA A 78 -0.44 39.39 40.79
CA ALA A 78 -0.02 39.86 39.48
C ALA A 78 -0.48 38.89 38.37
N HIS A 79 -0.29 37.58 38.59
CA HIS A 79 -0.76 36.55 37.67
C HIS A 79 -2.30 36.49 37.60
N GLU A 80 -3.00 36.70 38.71
CA GLU A 80 -4.47 36.74 38.75
C GLU A 80 -5.02 37.99 38.03
N LYS A 81 -4.39 39.15 38.24
CA LYS A 81 -4.71 40.38 37.48
C LYS A 81 -4.39 40.23 36.00
N GLN A 82 -3.27 39.61 35.63
CA GLN A 82 -2.91 39.35 34.23
C GLN A 82 -3.87 38.37 33.58
N LYS A 83 -4.31 37.32 34.31
CA LYS A 83 -5.34 36.38 33.87
C LYS A 83 -6.69 37.06 33.67
N VAL A 84 -7.10 37.93 34.61
CA VAL A 84 -8.33 38.73 34.51
C VAL A 84 -8.25 39.71 33.33
N LEU A 85 -7.13 40.43 33.14
CA LEU A 85 -6.92 41.30 31.97
C LEU A 85 -6.92 40.53 30.65
N ARG A 86 -6.34 39.32 30.61
CA ARG A 86 -6.35 38.45 29.42
C ARG A 86 -7.78 37.96 29.15
N GLN A 87 -8.57 37.72 30.18
CA GLN A 87 -9.98 37.34 30.09
C GLN A 87 -10.88 38.51 29.66
N GLU A 88 -10.65 39.74 30.16
CA GLU A 88 -11.32 40.97 29.73
C GLU A 88 -10.98 41.35 28.28
N ARG A 89 -9.73 41.15 27.85
CA ARG A 89 -9.32 41.32 26.45
C ARG A 89 -9.93 40.24 25.55
N LYS A 90 -10.18 39.03 26.05
CA LYS A 90 -10.87 37.96 25.32
C LYS A 90 -12.38 38.23 25.22
N SER A 91 -13.02 38.73 26.28
CA SER A 91 -14.46 39.04 26.31
C SER A 91 -14.84 40.23 25.42
N ASN A 92 -13.92 41.17 25.19
CA ASN A 92 -14.15 42.32 24.32
C ASN A 92 -13.98 42.00 22.81
N LYS A 93 -13.65 40.76 22.43
CA LYS A 93 -13.54 40.38 21.02
C LYS A 93 -14.93 40.13 20.40
N PRO A 94 -15.21 40.62 19.17
CA PRO A 94 -16.46 40.34 18.47
C PRO A 94 -16.74 38.84 18.39
N GLY A 95 -17.93 38.41 18.85
CA GLY A 95 -18.37 37.00 18.80
C GLY A 95 -17.81 36.08 19.90
N TYR A 96 -17.22 36.61 20.97
CA TYR A 96 -16.73 35.80 22.10
C TYR A 96 -17.84 35.02 22.84
N GLU A 97 -19.00 35.65 23.10
CA GLU A 97 -20.14 35.02 23.76
C GLU A 97 -20.67 33.83 22.95
N VAL A 98 -20.86 34.03 21.64
CA VAL A 98 -21.32 32.98 20.71
C VAL A 98 -20.40 31.77 20.72
N ILE A 99 -19.07 31.98 20.72
CA ILE A 99 -18.09 30.89 20.76
C ILE A 99 -18.12 30.18 22.10
N THR A 100 -18.22 30.93 23.19
CA THR A 100 -18.26 30.36 24.54
C THR A 100 -19.48 29.47 24.73
N ASP A 101 -20.63 29.88 24.22
CA ASP A 101 -21.85 29.09 24.29
C ASP A 101 -21.83 27.91 23.30
N ALA A 102 -21.33 28.11 22.08
CA ALA A 102 -21.15 27.03 21.11
C ALA A 102 -20.17 25.97 21.63
N LYS A 103 -19.11 26.36 22.35
CA LYS A 103 -18.17 25.44 23.01
C LYS A 103 -18.85 24.54 24.04
N LYS A 104 -19.73 25.09 24.90
CA LYS A 104 -20.45 24.30 25.91
C LYS A 104 -21.32 23.22 25.27
N ILE A 105 -21.93 23.52 24.13
CA ILE A 105 -22.72 22.56 23.36
C ILE A 105 -21.80 21.55 22.66
N TRP A 106 -20.70 22.02 22.08
CA TRP A 106 -19.69 21.20 21.42
C TRP A 106 -19.06 20.15 22.34
N GLU A 107 -18.73 20.49 23.59
CA GLU A 107 -18.19 19.52 24.56
C GLU A 107 -19.15 18.36 24.83
N LYS A 108 -20.46 18.60 24.74
CA LYS A 108 -21.47 17.53 24.86
C LYS A 108 -21.58 16.74 23.56
N LEU A 109 -21.53 17.42 22.41
CA LEU A 109 -21.62 16.80 21.08
C LEU A 109 -20.42 15.92 20.74
N ARG A 110 -19.21 16.25 21.20
CA ARG A 110 -18.01 15.48 20.86
C ARG A 110 -17.91 14.15 21.61
N ARG A 111 -18.63 13.99 22.72
CA ARG A 111 -18.56 12.77 23.51
C ARG A 111 -19.23 11.61 22.78
N GLY A 112 -18.56 10.44 22.77
CA GLY A 112 -19.05 9.23 22.11
C GLY A 112 -20.33 8.65 22.74
N ASP A 113 -20.65 9.00 23.98
CA ASP A 113 -21.83 8.53 24.72
C ASP A 113 -23.11 9.37 24.49
N CYS A 114 -23.07 10.34 23.58
CA CYS A 114 -24.24 11.17 23.26
C CYS A 114 -25.30 10.39 22.46
N ASP A 115 -26.50 10.25 23.04
CA ASP A 115 -27.66 9.60 22.42
C ASP A 115 -28.07 10.29 21.12
N ARG A 116 -28.73 9.54 20.21
CA ARG A 116 -29.13 10.03 18.89
C ARG A 116 -30.10 11.21 18.98
N ASP A 117 -31.11 11.15 19.86
CA ASP A 117 -32.12 12.21 19.96
C ASP A 117 -31.54 13.45 20.64
N GLU A 118 -30.67 13.25 21.64
CA GLU A 118 -29.89 14.33 22.26
C GLU A 118 -28.98 15.01 21.24
N ARG A 119 -28.27 14.24 20.41
CA ARG A 119 -27.38 14.75 19.37
C ARG A 119 -28.13 15.60 18.35
N ILE A 120 -29.33 15.19 17.92
CA ILE A 120 -30.17 15.97 17.00
C ILE A 120 -30.54 17.31 17.64
N LYS A 121 -30.91 17.31 18.92
CA LYS A 121 -31.26 18.53 19.66
C LYS A 121 -30.07 19.47 19.81
N LEU A 122 -28.93 18.97 20.29
CA LEU A 122 -27.71 19.75 20.44
C LEU A 122 -27.21 20.29 19.09
N MET A 123 -27.33 19.51 18.00
CA MET A 123 -27.03 19.96 16.64
C MET A 123 -27.96 21.07 16.17
N LYS A 124 -29.23 21.08 16.58
CA LYS A 124 -30.14 22.19 16.29
C LYS A 124 -29.71 23.45 17.05
N ASP A 125 -29.49 23.30 18.36
CA ASP A 125 -29.13 24.41 19.24
C ASP A 125 -27.81 25.08 18.80
N ILE A 126 -26.79 24.29 18.42
CA ILE A 126 -25.51 24.84 17.96
C ILE A 126 -25.63 25.52 16.59
N MET A 127 -26.47 25.00 15.69
CA MET A 127 -26.70 25.61 14.38
C MET A 127 -27.38 26.97 14.51
N GLU A 128 -28.35 27.12 15.41
CA GLU A 128 -28.99 28.42 15.71
C GLU A 128 -27.98 29.47 16.24
N LEU A 129 -26.90 29.02 16.89
CA LEU A 129 -25.84 29.91 17.37
C LEU A 129 -24.83 30.31 16.28
N ILE A 130 -24.55 29.44 15.30
CA ILE A 130 -23.47 29.71 14.34
C ILE A 130 -23.95 30.17 12.95
N GLU A 131 -25.20 29.88 12.59
CA GLU A 131 -25.77 30.28 11.28
C GLU A 131 -25.75 31.80 11.09
N GLY A 132 -25.34 32.23 9.89
CA GLY A 132 -25.11 33.62 9.52
C GLY A 132 -23.83 34.24 10.11
N ARG A 133 -23.06 33.48 10.88
CA ARG A 133 -21.81 33.91 11.53
C ARG A 133 -20.64 32.99 11.22
N VAL A 134 -20.80 31.97 10.37
CA VAL A 134 -19.77 30.97 10.13
C VAL A 134 -18.50 31.63 9.57
N SER A 135 -18.63 32.55 8.62
CA SER A 135 -17.50 33.28 8.02
C SER A 135 -16.69 34.13 9.01
N ASP A 136 -17.29 34.56 10.12
CA ASP A 136 -16.63 35.37 11.16
C ASP A 136 -15.91 34.51 12.20
N LEU A 137 -16.28 33.22 12.27
CA LEU A 137 -15.83 32.26 13.25
C LEU A 137 -14.68 31.38 12.75
N ILE A 138 -14.59 31.16 11.44
CA ILE A 138 -13.69 30.18 10.80
C ILE A 138 -12.19 30.33 11.08
N PHE A 139 -11.70 31.54 11.39
CA PHE A 139 -10.27 31.76 11.68
C PHE A 139 -9.92 31.64 13.17
N LYS A 140 -10.90 31.42 14.03
CA LYS A 140 -10.68 31.24 15.47
C LYS A 140 -10.50 29.75 15.76
N HIS A 141 -9.39 29.40 16.42
CA HIS A 141 -9.03 28.01 16.75
C HIS A 141 -10.22 27.20 17.29
N ASP A 142 -10.75 27.69 18.40
CA ASP A 142 -11.91 27.16 19.12
C ASP A 142 -13.15 26.93 18.26
N ALA A 143 -13.46 27.89 17.38
CA ALA A 143 -14.66 27.83 16.56
C ALA A 143 -14.47 26.90 15.35
N SER A 144 -13.22 26.67 14.92
CA SER A 144 -12.93 25.73 13.85
C SER A 144 -13.33 24.29 14.21
N ARG A 145 -13.06 23.84 15.45
CA ARG A 145 -13.43 22.50 15.95
C ARG A 145 -14.95 22.35 16.05
N VAL A 146 -15.63 23.41 16.49
CA VAL A 146 -17.10 23.48 16.51
C VAL A 146 -17.67 23.27 15.10
N ILE A 147 -17.16 24.01 14.11
CA ILE A 147 -17.62 23.91 12.72
C ILE A 147 -17.34 22.52 12.13
N GLN A 148 -16.16 21.96 12.36
CA GLN A 148 -15.81 20.60 11.93
C GLN A 148 -16.78 19.55 12.50
N THR A 149 -17.14 19.68 13.78
CA THR A 149 -18.09 18.78 14.46
C THR A 149 -19.49 18.93 13.87
N CYS A 150 -19.90 20.16 13.57
CA CYS A 150 -21.18 20.42 12.91
C CYS A 150 -21.23 19.82 11.50
N LEU A 151 -20.12 19.84 10.75
CA LEU A 151 -20.01 19.17 9.46
C LEU A 151 -20.07 17.64 9.62
N LYS A 152 -19.41 17.06 10.63
CA LYS A 152 -19.39 15.61 10.91
C LYS A 152 -20.77 15.08 11.28
N PHE A 153 -21.46 15.68 12.25
CA PHE A 153 -22.74 15.16 12.76
C PHE A 153 -23.99 15.83 12.17
N GLY A 154 -23.84 16.94 11.46
CA GLY A 154 -24.97 17.65 10.86
C GLY A 154 -25.68 16.84 9.78
N ASN A 155 -26.96 17.12 9.57
CA ASN A 155 -27.71 16.60 8.44
C ASN A 155 -27.34 17.34 7.13
N SER A 156 -27.85 16.86 5.99
CA SER A 156 -27.52 17.45 4.68
C SER A 156 -27.87 18.94 4.56
N ALA A 157 -28.97 19.39 5.17
CA ALA A 157 -29.35 20.80 5.13
C ALA A 157 -28.38 21.65 5.96
N GLN A 158 -28.08 21.24 7.19
CA GLN A 158 -27.15 21.93 8.09
C GLN A 158 -25.75 22.05 7.46
N ARG A 159 -25.24 20.95 6.90
CA ARG A 159 -23.95 20.92 6.18
C ARG A 159 -23.93 21.90 5.01
N ASN A 160 -25.01 21.95 4.23
CA ASN A 160 -25.10 22.83 3.07
C ASN A 160 -25.22 24.32 3.45
N ILE A 161 -25.80 24.64 4.61
CA ILE A 161 -25.82 26.00 5.17
C ILE A 161 -24.39 26.43 5.49
N ILE A 162 -23.67 25.64 6.28
CA ILE A 162 -22.26 25.89 6.64
C ILE A 162 -21.42 26.05 5.37
N ALA A 163 -21.48 25.08 4.45
CA ALA A 163 -20.72 25.14 3.21
C ALA A 163 -21.09 26.35 2.34
N GLY A 164 -22.37 26.75 2.32
CA GLY A 164 -22.82 27.96 1.63
C GLY A 164 -22.13 29.22 2.16
N GLU A 165 -22.11 29.40 3.48
CA GLU A 165 -21.45 30.56 4.13
C GLU A 165 -19.93 30.60 3.91
N LEU A 166 -19.30 29.44 3.72
CA LEU A 166 -17.86 29.34 3.44
C LEU A 166 -17.49 29.67 1.99
N THR A 167 -18.47 29.82 1.10
CA THR A 167 -18.21 30.15 -0.32
C THR A 167 -17.48 31.49 -0.42
N GLY A 168 -16.47 31.56 -1.27
CA GLY A 168 -15.55 32.70 -1.41
C GLY A 168 -14.38 32.70 -0.43
N HIS A 169 -14.39 31.82 0.58
CA HIS A 169 -13.35 31.75 1.61
C HIS A 169 -12.50 30.48 1.52
N TYR A 170 -12.82 29.52 0.64
CA TYR A 170 -12.15 28.23 0.60
C TYR A 170 -10.65 28.35 0.29
N LEU A 171 -10.26 29.29 -0.55
CA LEU A 171 -8.85 29.54 -0.88
C LEU A 171 -8.04 30.00 0.35
N VAL A 172 -8.60 30.90 1.16
CA VAL A 172 -7.93 31.42 2.36
C VAL A 172 -7.93 30.36 3.45
N LEU A 173 -9.05 29.64 3.61
CA LEU A 173 -9.18 28.54 4.56
C LEU A 173 -8.19 27.42 4.29
N SER A 174 -7.99 27.06 3.03
CA SER A 174 -7.04 26.00 2.66
C SER A 174 -5.61 26.32 3.11
N LYS A 175 -5.24 27.61 3.19
CA LYS A 175 -3.91 28.06 3.64
C LYS A 175 -3.82 28.22 5.16
N SER A 176 -4.93 28.11 5.87
CA SER A 176 -4.96 28.28 7.33
C SER A 176 -4.68 26.95 8.02
N MET A 177 -3.88 27.00 9.10
CA MET A 177 -3.60 25.87 10.00
C MET A 177 -4.87 25.15 10.44
N TYR A 178 -5.92 25.91 10.80
CA TYR A 178 -7.20 25.36 11.25
C TYR A 178 -8.24 25.28 10.13
N GLY A 179 -8.22 26.25 9.22
CA GLY A 179 -9.18 26.30 8.11
C GLY A 179 -9.09 25.09 7.17
N LYS A 180 -7.89 24.51 6.98
CA LYS A 180 -7.69 23.33 6.12
C LYS A 180 -8.61 22.18 6.50
N PHE A 181 -8.79 21.94 7.81
CA PHE A 181 -9.63 20.85 8.33
C PHE A 181 -11.11 21.10 8.06
N ILE A 182 -11.56 22.36 8.12
CA ILE A 182 -12.91 22.73 7.72
C ILE A 182 -13.11 22.40 6.23
N VAL A 183 -12.18 22.81 5.35
CA VAL A 183 -12.29 22.53 3.91
C VAL A 183 -12.31 21.03 3.65
N THR A 184 -11.44 20.26 4.31
CA THR A 184 -11.42 18.78 4.23
C THR A 184 -12.75 18.17 4.63
N LYS A 185 -13.36 18.60 5.74
CA LYS A 185 -14.68 18.09 6.18
C LYS A 185 -15.82 18.53 5.26
N VAL A 186 -15.73 19.72 4.63
CA VAL A 186 -16.67 20.12 3.57
C VAL A 186 -16.50 19.21 2.34
N LEU A 187 -15.26 18.90 1.94
CA LEU A 187 -14.99 17.98 0.83
C LEU A 187 -15.56 16.58 1.10
N GLU A 188 -15.44 16.10 2.33
CA GLU A 188 -15.95 14.80 2.77
C GLU A 188 -17.48 14.75 2.72
N TYR A 189 -18.16 15.70 3.38
CA TYR A 189 -19.60 15.61 3.66
C TYR A 189 -20.51 16.45 2.74
N CYS A 190 -19.98 17.42 1.99
CA CYS A 190 -20.75 18.39 1.22
C CYS A 190 -20.50 18.24 -0.29
N HIS A 191 -20.95 17.13 -0.88
CA HIS A 191 -20.68 16.79 -2.28
C HIS A 191 -21.06 17.89 -3.28
N LYS A 192 -22.15 18.63 -3.01
CA LYS A 192 -22.64 19.75 -3.84
C LYS A 192 -21.62 20.89 -4.00
N TYR A 193 -20.76 21.09 -3.01
CA TYR A 193 -19.82 22.22 -2.97
C TYR A 193 -18.42 21.86 -3.48
N ARG A 194 -18.17 20.60 -3.85
CA ARG A 194 -16.85 20.16 -4.35
C ARG A 194 -16.41 20.93 -5.60
N ASP A 195 -17.32 21.16 -6.54
CA ASP A 195 -17.02 21.92 -7.76
C ASP A 195 -16.81 23.42 -7.46
N THR A 196 -17.54 23.97 -6.49
CA THR A 196 -17.34 25.34 -6.00
C THR A 196 -15.94 25.48 -5.39
N ILE A 197 -15.55 24.57 -4.49
CA ILE A 197 -14.20 24.54 -3.90
C ILE A 197 -13.14 24.48 -5.00
N LEU A 198 -13.27 23.53 -5.93
CA LEU A 198 -12.33 23.41 -7.04
C LEU A 198 -12.24 24.71 -7.86
N SER A 199 -13.37 25.37 -8.13
CA SER A 199 -13.39 26.61 -8.90
C SER A 199 -12.66 27.77 -8.20
N GLU A 200 -12.69 27.82 -6.87
CA GLU A 200 -11.97 28.83 -6.07
C GLU A 200 -10.48 28.54 -5.94
N LEU A 201 -10.10 27.25 -5.87
CA LEU A 201 -8.69 26.85 -5.78
C LEU A 201 -7.98 26.89 -7.15
N LYS A 202 -8.75 26.82 -8.24
CA LYS A 202 -8.24 26.89 -9.62
C LYS A 202 -7.45 28.17 -9.86
N ASN A 203 -6.41 28.08 -10.69
CA ASN A 203 -5.41 29.12 -10.96
C ASN A 203 -4.48 29.44 -9.77
N ASN A 204 -4.65 28.77 -8.63
CA ASN A 204 -3.77 28.89 -7.47
C ASN A 204 -3.09 27.57 -7.13
N ILE A 205 -3.31 26.48 -7.88
CA ILE A 205 -2.85 25.13 -7.53
C ILE A 205 -1.35 25.12 -7.32
N ARG A 206 -0.57 25.73 -8.22
CA ARG A 206 0.89 25.86 -8.10
C ARG A 206 1.35 26.51 -6.78
N LYS A 207 0.62 27.49 -6.27
CA LYS A 207 0.94 28.14 -4.99
C LYS A 207 0.51 27.26 -3.82
N LEU A 208 -0.64 26.60 -3.93
CA LEU A 208 -1.23 25.77 -2.88
C LEU A 208 -0.43 24.48 -2.65
N ILE A 209 0.04 23.84 -3.72
CA ILE A 209 0.88 22.62 -3.64
C ILE A 209 2.27 22.88 -3.05
N ARG A 210 2.72 24.13 -2.93
CA ARG A 210 3.97 24.53 -2.24
C ARG A 210 3.71 25.03 -0.81
N HIS A 211 2.48 24.97 -0.34
CA HIS A 211 2.06 25.40 0.98
C HIS A 211 1.74 24.17 1.82
N LYS A 212 2.36 24.03 3.00
CA LYS A 212 2.24 22.81 3.82
C LYS A 212 0.76 22.46 4.07
N GLU A 213 -0.01 23.41 4.58
CA GLU A 213 -1.43 23.28 4.90
C GLU A 213 -2.28 23.08 3.64
N ALA A 214 -2.15 23.97 2.67
CA ALA A 214 -3.00 23.93 1.48
C ALA A 214 -2.74 22.72 0.57
N SER A 215 -1.52 22.18 0.57
CA SER A 215 -1.18 20.98 -0.18
C SER A 215 -1.99 19.76 0.28
N THR A 216 -2.26 19.64 1.58
CA THR A 216 -3.09 18.55 2.13
C THR A 216 -4.56 18.63 1.67
N VAL A 217 -5.10 19.85 1.51
CA VAL A 217 -6.46 20.05 0.97
C VAL A 217 -6.52 19.66 -0.50
N ILE A 218 -5.50 20.06 -1.28
CA ILE A 218 -5.39 19.67 -2.69
C ILE A 218 -5.25 18.15 -2.82
N GLU A 219 -4.45 17.52 -1.97
CA GLU A 219 -4.28 16.07 -1.97
C GLU A 219 -5.57 15.34 -1.59
N THR A 220 -6.27 15.81 -0.56
CA THR A 220 -7.58 15.24 -0.16
C THR A 220 -8.55 15.29 -1.34
N PHE A 221 -8.66 16.47 -1.99
CA PHE A 221 -9.51 16.61 -3.16
C PHE A 221 -9.06 15.69 -4.30
N TYR A 222 -7.78 15.72 -4.67
CA TYR A 222 -7.22 14.97 -5.80
C TYR A 222 -7.31 13.47 -5.58
N GLY A 223 -6.87 12.98 -4.42
CA GLY A 223 -6.77 11.57 -4.07
C GLY A 223 -8.13 10.92 -3.84
N GLN A 224 -9.02 11.57 -3.08
CA GLN A 224 -10.24 10.93 -2.56
C GLN A 224 -11.54 11.34 -3.28
N HIS A 225 -11.59 12.52 -3.91
CA HIS A 225 -12.86 13.08 -4.40
C HIS A 225 -12.88 13.44 -5.88
N ALA A 226 -11.72 13.71 -6.49
CA ALA A 226 -11.63 14.18 -7.86
C ALA A 226 -11.87 13.03 -8.85
N ASN A 227 -12.76 13.29 -9.81
CA ASN A 227 -12.93 12.44 -10.98
C ASN A 227 -11.78 12.63 -11.99
N ALA A 228 -11.75 11.80 -13.04
CA ALA A 228 -10.67 11.82 -14.03
C ALA A 228 -10.50 13.19 -14.72
N GLN A 229 -11.59 13.91 -15.01
CA GLN A 229 -11.54 15.23 -15.65
C GLN A 229 -11.01 16.30 -14.68
N GLN A 230 -11.45 16.27 -13.42
CA GLN A 230 -10.98 17.17 -12.37
C GLN A 230 -9.49 16.95 -12.07
N ARG A 231 -9.01 15.69 -12.01
CA ARG A 231 -7.58 15.37 -11.86
C ARG A 231 -6.74 15.95 -12.99
N LYS A 232 -7.20 15.80 -14.24
CA LYS A 232 -6.54 16.43 -15.41
C LYS A 232 -6.51 17.96 -15.30
N ALA A 233 -7.61 18.57 -14.86
CA ALA A 233 -7.70 20.02 -14.69
C ALA A 233 -6.73 20.56 -13.63
N LEU A 234 -6.52 19.82 -12.55
CA LEU A 234 -5.53 20.16 -11.50
C LEU A 234 -4.09 20.02 -12.01
N LEU A 235 -3.79 18.92 -12.71
CA LEU A 235 -2.47 18.67 -13.30
C LEU A 235 -2.11 19.68 -14.39
N ALA A 236 -3.10 20.22 -15.11
CA ALA A 236 -2.88 21.23 -16.15
C ALA A 236 -2.09 22.46 -15.65
N GLU A 237 -2.23 22.83 -14.37
CA GLU A 237 -1.50 23.96 -13.78
C GLU A 237 0.00 23.67 -13.56
N PHE A 238 0.42 22.40 -13.55
CA PHE A 238 1.83 22.02 -13.46
C PHE A 238 2.57 22.21 -14.80
N TYR A 239 1.86 22.21 -15.93
CA TYR A 239 2.46 22.37 -17.27
C TYR A 239 2.70 23.83 -17.66
N GLY A 240 2.20 24.76 -16.85
CA GLY A 240 2.44 26.19 -16.99
C GLY A 240 1.47 26.96 -17.88
N PRO A 241 1.68 28.28 -18.01
CA PRO A 241 0.74 29.19 -18.67
C PRO A 241 0.55 28.89 -20.17
N GLU A 242 1.60 28.38 -20.82
CA GLU A 242 1.55 28.00 -22.24
C GLU A 242 0.52 26.89 -22.46
N PHE A 243 0.54 25.83 -21.65
CA PHE A 243 -0.46 24.76 -21.73
C PHE A 243 -1.89 25.29 -21.60
N THR A 244 -2.14 26.16 -20.61
CA THR A 244 -3.47 26.75 -20.39
C THR A 244 -3.93 27.64 -21.55
N LEU A 245 -3.00 28.36 -22.19
CA LEU A 245 -3.29 29.22 -23.33
C LEU A 245 -3.66 28.43 -24.58
N PHE A 246 -2.91 27.37 -24.88
CA PHE A 246 -3.09 26.56 -26.09
C PHE A 246 -4.18 25.49 -25.94
N ALA A 247 -4.44 25.01 -24.72
CA ALA A 247 -5.59 24.17 -24.41
C ALA A 247 -6.92 24.88 -24.65
N LYS A 248 -6.98 26.22 -24.49
CA LYS A 248 -8.20 27.02 -24.71
C LYS A 248 -8.33 27.58 -26.14
N LYS A 249 -7.24 27.67 -26.92
CA LYS A 249 -7.23 28.30 -28.25
C LYS A 249 -7.40 27.31 -29.42
N SER A 250 -7.31 26.01 -29.18
CA SER A 250 -7.51 24.99 -30.21
C SER A 250 -9.00 24.91 -30.57
N LYS A 251 -9.37 25.50 -31.71
CA LYS A 251 -10.76 25.49 -32.21
C LYS A 251 -11.29 24.10 -32.60
N ASP A 252 -10.42 23.08 -32.67
CA ASP A 252 -10.77 21.75 -33.22
C ASP A 252 -10.57 20.55 -32.28
N ALA A 253 -10.08 20.72 -31.04
CA ALA A 253 -10.12 19.71 -29.97
C ALA A 253 -9.48 20.29 -28.70
N GLU A 254 -10.22 20.28 -27.58
CA GLU A 254 -9.69 20.67 -26.26
C GLU A 254 -8.46 19.79 -25.93
N ILE A 255 -7.28 20.42 -25.79
CA ILE A 255 -6.06 19.71 -25.39
C ILE A 255 -6.16 19.43 -23.89
N HIS A 256 -6.19 18.16 -23.51
CA HIS A 256 -6.40 17.73 -22.14
C HIS A 256 -5.20 17.06 -21.49
N THR A 257 -4.20 16.69 -22.28
CA THR A 257 -3.00 16.01 -21.81
C THR A 257 -1.73 16.68 -22.33
N ILE A 258 -0.64 16.54 -21.60
CA ILE A 258 0.68 17.03 -22.04
C ILE A 258 1.10 16.36 -23.35
N ASP A 259 0.75 15.09 -23.58
CA ASP A 259 1.09 14.39 -24.83
C ASP A 259 0.41 15.03 -26.04
N GLU A 260 -0.88 15.32 -25.96
CA GLU A 260 -1.61 16.05 -27.00
C GLU A 260 -1.03 17.45 -27.25
N LEU A 261 -0.53 18.13 -26.19
CA LEU A 261 0.13 19.42 -26.35
C LEU A 261 1.43 19.27 -27.13
N LEU A 262 2.29 18.32 -26.73
CA LEU A 262 3.61 18.14 -27.34
C LEU A 262 3.54 17.58 -28.75
N GLU A 263 2.49 16.83 -29.08
CA GLU A 263 2.24 16.34 -30.44
C GLU A 263 1.85 17.48 -31.39
N LYS A 264 1.08 18.48 -30.91
CA LYS A 264 0.69 19.67 -31.68
C LYS A 264 1.73 20.78 -31.68
N HIS A 265 2.48 20.92 -30.58
CA HIS A 265 3.41 22.01 -30.31
C HIS A 265 4.73 21.49 -29.71
N PRO A 266 5.53 20.72 -30.47
CA PRO A 266 6.79 20.15 -29.98
C PRO A 266 7.81 21.22 -29.56
N GLU A 267 7.76 22.41 -30.15
CA GLU A 267 8.61 23.56 -29.81
C GLU A 267 8.42 24.08 -28.38
N LYS A 268 7.31 23.72 -27.73
CA LYS A 268 6.99 24.13 -26.35
C LYS A 268 7.51 23.17 -25.29
N LYS A 269 8.04 22.01 -25.69
CA LYS A 269 8.50 20.97 -24.77
C LYS A 269 9.45 21.50 -23.70
N ASP A 270 10.49 22.21 -24.11
CA ASP A 270 11.51 22.72 -23.17
C ASP A 270 10.96 23.79 -22.23
N GLY A 271 10.00 24.59 -22.71
CA GLY A 271 9.29 25.59 -21.89
C GLY A 271 8.46 24.96 -20.79
N VAL A 272 7.64 23.97 -21.16
CA VAL A 272 6.77 23.21 -20.25
C VAL A 272 7.61 22.45 -19.23
N LEU A 273 8.63 21.71 -19.66
CA LEU A 273 9.48 20.93 -18.75
C LEU A 273 10.25 21.80 -17.76
N ARG A 274 10.75 22.97 -18.19
CA ARG A 274 11.39 23.92 -17.29
C ARG A 274 10.43 24.45 -16.23
N TYR A 275 9.19 24.74 -16.61
CA TYR A 275 8.16 25.20 -15.69
C TYR A 275 7.76 24.10 -14.70
N MET A 276 7.63 22.85 -15.17
CA MET A 276 7.40 21.68 -14.33
C MET A 276 8.55 21.52 -13.33
N ALA A 277 9.80 21.56 -13.78
CA ALA A 277 10.98 21.42 -12.93
C ALA A 277 11.02 22.49 -11.82
N GLU A 278 10.76 23.76 -12.14
CA GLU A 278 10.68 24.83 -11.13
C GLU A 278 9.53 24.57 -10.15
N THR A 279 8.37 24.14 -10.65
CA THR A 279 7.18 23.83 -9.83
C THR A 279 7.47 22.71 -8.84
N LEU A 280 7.99 21.59 -9.34
CA LEU A 280 8.33 20.39 -8.60
C LEU A 280 9.50 20.61 -7.62
N GLY A 281 10.54 21.33 -8.03
CA GLY A 281 11.65 21.70 -7.13
C GLY A 281 11.15 22.49 -5.92
N GLY A 282 10.23 23.42 -6.13
CA GLY A 282 9.58 24.14 -5.03
C GLY A 282 8.71 23.28 -4.12
N CYS A 283 8.22 22.12 -4.59
CA CYS A 283 7.52 21.15 -3.73
C CYS A 283 8.49 20.39 -2.83
N THR A 284 9.63 20.01 -3.38
CA THR A 284 10.75 19.35 -2.70
C THR A 284 11.29 20.24 -1.58
N ASP A 285 11.61 21.50 -1.90
CA ASP A 285 12.10 22.49 -0.94
C ASP A 285 11.14 22.75 0.23
N LYS A 286 9.83 22.54 -0.01
CA LYS A 286 8.76 22.77 0.98
C LYS A 286 8.31 21.51 1.70
N GLY A 287 8.88 20.35 1.40
CA GLY A 287 8.50 19.08 2.05
C GLY A 287 7.05 18.67 1.76
N THR A 288 6.57 18.97 0.56
CA THR A 288 5.18 18.65 0.16
C THR A 288 5.11 17.42 -0.76
N VAL A 289 6.26 16.78 -1.05
CA VAL A 289 6.39 15.78 -2.12
C VAL A 289 5.58 14.52 -1.90
N GLY A 290 5.21 14.17 -0.67
CA GLY A 290 4.37 13.01 -0.35
C GLY A 290 2.94 13.04 -0.91
N ASN A 291 2.47 14.15 -1.49
CA ASN A 291 1.14 14.23 -2.10
C ASN A 291 1.10 13.50 -3.46
N SER A 292 0.11 12.63 -3.67
CA SER A 292 -0.02 11.80 -4.87
C SER A 292 -0.18 12.61 -6.18
N ILE A 293 -0.72 13.83 -6.12
CA ILE A 293 -0.72 14.74 -7.29
C ILE A 293 0.69 15.10 -7.75
N ILE A 294 1.63 15.27 -6.80
CA ILE A 294 3.03 15.58 -7.11
C ILE A 294 3.72 14.34 -7.66
N HIS A 295 3.43 13.15 -7.15
CA HIS A 295 3.95 11.90 -7.71
C HIS A 295 3.56 11.75 -9.19
N LYS A 296 2.31 12.08 -9.53
CA LYS A 296 1.84 12.07 -10.92
C LYS A 296 2.57 13.09 -11.78
N ALA A 297 2.74 14.32 -11.28
CA ALA A 297 3.44 15.38 -12.00
C ALA A 297 4.95 15.07 -12.16
N LEU A 298 5.59 14.48 -11.15
CA LEU A 298 6.96 13.95 -11.22
C LEU A 298 7.06 12.88 -12.30
N PHE A 299 6.15 11.90 -12.30
CA PHE A 299 6.15 10.84 -13.31
C PHE A 299 6.03 11.41 -14.73
N GLU A 300 5.18 12.41 -14.93
CA GLU A 300 5.02 13.05 -16.23
C GLU A 300 6.25 13.86 -16.68
N TYR A 301 6.95 14.48 -15.73
CA TYR A 301 8.23 15.13 -15.97
C TYR A 301 9.31 14.10 -16.33
N PHE A 302 9.53 13.08 -15.50
CA PHE A 302 10.56 12.05 -15.69
C PHE A 302 10.37 11.25 -16.98
N SER A 303 9.12 11.04 -17.42
CA SER A 303 8.83 10.34 -18.68
C SER A 303 9.20 11.12 -19.94
N ARG A 304 9.49 12.43 -19.83
CA ARG A 304 9.66 13.34 -20.98
C ARG A 304 10.93 14.19 -20.93
N ALA A 305 11.49 14.36 -19.74
CA ALA A 305 12.75 15.05 -19.51
C ALA A 305 13.92 14.31 -20.16
N ASP A 306 14.93 15.08 -20.55
CA ASP A 306 16.22 14.52 -20.95
C ASP A 306 17.01 14.03 -19.74
N GLU A 307 18.12 13.33 -19.97
CA GLU A 307 18.95 12.77 -18.91
C GLU A 307 19.44 13.86 -17.94
N LYS A 308 19.79 15.04 -18.44
CA LYS A 308 20.20 16.18 -17.61
C LYS A 308 19.06 16.67 -16.71
N GLY A 309 17.84 16.80 -17.24
CA GLY A 309 16.66 17.18 -16.48
C GLY A 309 16.31 16.16 -15.40
N ILE A 310 16.45 14.86 -15.69
CA ILE A 310 16.26 13.77 -14.73
C ILE A 310 17.29 13.85 -13.61
N GLN A 311 18.58 14.00 -13.92
CA GLN A 311 19.64 14.11 -12.92
C GLN A 311 19.44 15.30 -11.98
N ASN A 312 19.09 16.47 -12.53
CA ASN A 312 18.84 17.67 -11.74
C ASN A 312 17.67 17.49 -10.77
N MET A 313 16.56 16.90 -11.22
CA MET A 313 15.39 16.67 -10.38
C MET A 313 15.65 15.57 -9.34
N MET A 314 16.38 14.52 -9.71
CA MET A 314 16.83 13.47 -8.80
C MET A 314 17.69 14.04 -7.67
N GLU A 315 18.62 14.95 -7.98
CA GLU A 315 19.48 15.59 -6.98
C GLU A 315 18.68 16.36 -5.93
N GLN A 316 17.57 16.98 -6.32
CA GLN A 316 16.64 17.63 -5.39
C GLN A 316 15.84 16.60 -4.57
N LEU A 317 15.35 15.54 -5.22
CA LEU A 317 14.41 14.57 -4.63
C LEU A 317 15.06 13.50 -3.73
N LYS A 318 16.36 13.25 -3.87
CA LYS A 318 17.04 12.07 -3.29
C LYS A 318 16.87 11.90 -1.78
N ASP A 319 16.76 12.99 -1.02
CA ASP A 319 16.61 12.97 0.44
C ASP A 319 15.17 12.64 0.89
N GLN A 320 14.18 12.89 0.02
CA GLN A 320 12.75 12.64 0.29
C GLN A 320 12.21 11.46 -0.51
N LEU A 321 13.08 10.65 -1.13
CA LEU A 321 12.64 9.58 -2.03
C LEU A 321 11.73 8.56 -1.34
N ALA A 322 11.93 8.31 -0.04
CA ALA A 322 11.10 7.41 0.75
C ALA A 322 9.62 7.86 0.83
N GLU A 323 9.34 9.15 0.68
CA GLU A 323 7.97 9.69 0.77
C GLU A 323 7.11 9.32 -0.44
N ILE A 324 7.71 8.95 -1.59
CA ILE A 324 6.95 8.77 -2.83
C ILE A 324 6.75 7.31 -3.25
N VAL A 325 7.49 6.36 -2.65
CA VAL A 325 7.55 4.96 -3.10
C VAL A 325 6.26 4.15 -2.95
N HIS A 326 5.30 4.65 -2.17
CA HIS A 326 4.08 3.93 -1.79
C HIS A 326 2.92 4.10 -2.80
N THR A 327 3.10 4.93 -3.84
CA THR A 327 2.11 5.12 -4.90
C THR A 327 2.57 4.50 -6.21
N LYS A 328 1.62 4.26 -7.13
CA LYS A 328 1.94 3.74 -8.46
C LYS A 328 2.92 4.64 -9.20
N GLU A 329 2.61 5.92 -9.36
CA GLU A 329 3.47 6.87 -10.08
C GLU A 329 4.75 7.20 -9.32
N GLY A 330 4.67 7.36 -8.00
CA GLY A 330 5.85 7.69 -7.18
C GLY A 330 6.86 6.56 -7.09
N SER A 331 6.43 5.30 -7.04
CA SER A 331 7.35 4.15 -7.14
C SER A 331 8.06 4.11 -8.50
N GLN A 332 7.36 4.44 -9.59
CA GLN A 332 7.97 4.51 -10.93
C GLN A 332 9.01 5.62 -11.03
N VAL A 333 8.72 6.79 -10.45
CA VAL A 333 9.71 7.87 -10.33
C VAL A 333 10.91 7.40 -9.52
N ALA A 334 10.70 6.71 -8.39
CA ALA A 334 11.79 6.19 -7.59
C ALA A 334 12.63 5.14 -8.33
N MET A 335 12.00 4.26 -9.10
CA MET A 335 12.69 3.31 -9.98
C MET A 335 13.55 4.03 -11.01
N LEU A 336 13.06 5.10 -11.63
CA LEU A 336 13.81 5.92 -12.58
C LEU A 336 14.97 6.66 -11.90
N CYS A 337 14.75 7.26 -10.71
CA CYS A 337 15.82 7.87 -9.91
C CYS A 337 16.95 6.87 -9.65
N ILE A 338 16.61 5.65 -9.22
CA ILE A 338 17.60 4.59 -8.93
C ILE A 338 18.32 4.12 -10.21
N ALA A 339 17.58 3.97 -11.31
CA ALA A 339 18.13 3.56 -12.60
C ALA A 339 19.14 4.59 -13.14
N HIS A 340 18.81 5.88 -13.09
CA HIS A 340 19.67 6.97 -13.57
C HIS A 340 20.76 7.39 -12.56
N ALA A 341 20.64 7.04 -11.27
CA ALA A 341 21.60 7.44 -10.25
C ALA A 341 23.03 6.93 -10.50
N SER A 342 24.01 7.76 -10.15
CA SER A 342 25.42 7.35 -10.09
C SER A 342 25.65 6.32 -8.97
N PRO A 343 26.77 5.58 -8.96
CA PRO A 343 27.07 4.66 -7.85
C PRO A 343 27.10 5.33 -6.46
N LYS A 344 27.55 6.60 -6.40
CA LYS A 344 27.55 7.40 -5.17
C LYS A 344 26.12 7.69 -4.73
N ASP A 345 25.26 8.09 -5.66
CA ASP A 345 23.87 8.45 -5.36
C ASP A 345 23.03 7.22 -5.05
N ARG A 346 23.24 6.08 -5.73
CA ARG A 346 22.60 4.80 -5.37
C ARG A 346 22.87 4.41 -3.91
N LYS A 347 24.11 4.59 -3.45
CA LYS A 347 24.45 4.36 -2.03
C LYS A 347 23.71 5.31 -1.10
N HIS A 348 23.55 6.57 -1.49
CA HIS A 348 22.76 7.55 -0.74
C HIS A 348 21.27 7.17 -0.69
N LEU A 349 20.68 6.82 -1.84
CA LEU A 349 19.29 6.37 -1.94
C LEU A 349 19.02 5.14 -1.07
N ILE A 350 19.92 4.15 -1.08
CA ILE A 350 19.83 2.99 -0.18
C ILE A 350 19.81 3.43 1.28
N LYS A 351 20.65 4.40 1.67
CA LYS A 351 20.68 4.93 3.04
C LYS A 351 19.35 5.61 3.42
N VAL A 352 18.76 6.40 2.52
CA VAL A 352 17.47 7.07 2.71
C VAL A 352 16.32 6.06 2.85
N LEU A 353 16.33 4.99 2.05
CA LEU A 353 15.28 3.97 2.07
C LEU A 353 15.43 2.98 3.24
N LYS A 354 16.65 2.80 3.79
CA LYS A 354 16.98 1.78 4.79
C LYS A 354 16.02 1.72 6.00
N PRO A 355 15.65 2.84 6.65
CA PRO A 355 14.77 2.82 7.82
C PRO A 355 13.36 2.27 7.52
N PHE A 356 12.94 2.34 6.25
CA PHE A 356 11.58 2.04 5.83
C PHE A 356 11.48 0.74 5.02
N LEU A 357 12.58 0.00 4.82
CA LEU A 357 12.64 -1.17 3.94
C LEU A 357 11.56 -2.22 4.23
N ASN A 358 11.26 -2.48 5.50
CA ASN A 358 10.20 -3.41 5.87
C ASN A 358 8.81 -2.96 5.40
N LYS A 359 8.49 -1.67 5.55
CA LYS A 359 7.22 -1.09 5.06
C LYS A 359 7.18 -1.08 3.54
N ILE A 360 8.29 -0.70 2.90
CA ILE A 360 8.44 -0.67 1.43
C ILE A 360 8.28 -2.08 0.83
N ALA A 361 8.84 -3.11 1.47
CA ALA A 361 8.78 -4.48 1.00
C ALA A 361 7.34 -5.03 0.98
N LYS A 362 6.52 -4.66 1.97
CA LYS A 362 5.11 -5.07 2.08
C LYS A 362 4.15 -4.22 1.25
N ASP A 363 4.63 -3.15 0.63
CA ASP A 363 3.81 -2.24 -0.17
C ASP A 363 3.57 -2.76 -1.60
N GLU A 364 2.37 -2.47 -2.14
CA GLU A 364 1.97 -2.89 -3.49
C GLU A 364 2.89 -2.35 -4.58
N TYR A 365 3.46 -1.16 -4.41
CA TYR A 365 4.32 -0.49 -5.38
C TYR A 365 5.77 -0.40 -4.90
N GLY A 366 5.98 -0.25 -3.59
CA GLY A 366 7.29 -0.12 -2.95
C GLY A 366 8.21 -1.32 -3.20
N HIS A 367 7.69 -2.56 -3.22
CA HIS A 367 8.53 -3.74 -3.48
C HIS A 367 9.22 -3.67 -4.86
N LEU A 368 8.64 -3.01 -5.85
CA LEU A 368 9.23 -2.82 -7.19
C LEU A 368 10.48 -1.92 -7.14
N VAL A 369 10.52 -0.99 -6.20
CA VAL A 369 11.70 -0.14 -5.94
C VAL A 369 12.86 -0.99 -5.45
N ILE A 370 12.59 -1.97 -4.58
CA ILE A 370 13.60 -2.93 -4.09
C ILE A 370 14.08 -3.84 -5.22
N LEU A 371 13.17 -4.34 -6.07
CA LEU A 371 13.56 -5.12 -7.26
C LEU A 371 14.47 -4.30 -8.19
N THR A 372 14.20 -3.01 -8.34
CA THR A 372 15.03 -2.13 -9.17
C THR A 372 16.42 -1.91 -8.56
N LEU A 373 16.53 -1.76 -7.24
CA LEU A 373 17.84 -1.71 -6.56
C LEU A 373 18.66 -2.96 -6.86
N MET A 374 18.05 -4.14 -6.80
CA MET A 374 18.70 -5.41 -7.12
C MET A 374 19.10 -5.50 -8.60
N ASP A 375 18.34 -4.88 -9.50
CA ASP A 375 18.59 -4.91 -10.94
C ASP A 375 19.71 -3.97 -11.39
N VAL A 376 19.95 -2.83 -10.72
CA VAL A 376 20.85 -1.78 -11.24
C VAL A 376 22.09 -1.53 -10.40
N VAL A 377 22.11 -1.88 -9.12
CA VAL A 377 23.23 -1.57 -8.23
C VAL A 377 24.36 -2.58 -8.42
N ASP A 378 25.52 -2.12 -8.90
CA ASP A 378 26.70 -2.98 -9.13
C ASP A 378 27.38 -3.42 -7.84
N ASP A 379 27.32 -2.61 -6.78
CA ASP A 379 27.80 -2.95 -5.44
C ASP A 379 26.79 -3.89 -4.76
N THR A 380 26.87 -5.16 -5.14
CA THR A 380 26.02 -6.24 -4.61
C THR A 380 26.28 -6.50 -3.14
N VAL A 381 27.48 -6.22 -2.63
CA VAL A 381 27.80 -6.34 -1.20
C VAL A 381 27.00 -5.30 -0.39
N LEU A 382 26.90 -4.07 -0.89
CA LEU A 382 26.06 -3.04 -0.28
C LEU A 382 24.59 -3.45 -0.27
N VAL A 383 24.05 -3.94 -1.40
CA VAL A 383 22.66 -4.39 -1.48
C VAL A 383 22.41 -5.56 -0.52
N SER A 384 23.29 -6.56 -0.52
CA SER A 384 23.17 -7.72 0.35
C SER A 384 23.21 -7.35 1.83
N LYS A 385 24.08 -6.43 2.25
CA LYS A 385 24.19 -6.03 3.67
C LYS A 385 23.13 -5.02 4.11
N ALA A 386 22.90 -3.98 3.31
CA ALA A 386 22.08 -2.85 3.71
C ALA A 386 20.59 -3.02 3.38
N VAL A 387 20.28 -3.81 2.34
CA VAL A 387 18.90 -4.08 1.90
C VAL A 387 18.49 -5.47 2.35
N LEU A 388 19.11 -6.52 1.79
CA LEU A 388 18.68 -7.90 2.04
C LEU A 388 18.96 -8.34 3.49
N GLY A 389 20.06 -7.90 4.09
CA GLY A 389 20.38 -8.14 5.50
C GLY A 389 19.51 -7.37 6.50
N GLU A 390 18.83 -6.30 6.08
CA GLU A 390 17.81 -5.65 6.91
C GLU A 390 16.49 -6.41 6.83
N LEU A 391 16.09 -6.81 5.61
CA LEU A 391 14.90 -7.63 5.37
C LEU A 391 15.01 -9.03 5.98
N SER A 392 16.22 -9.58 6.13
CA SER A 392 16.41 -10.91 6.72
C SER A 392 16.00 -10.99 8.19
N LYS A 393 15.94 -9.85 8.91
CA LYS A 393 15.55 -9.81 10.34
C LYS A 393 14.09 -10.19 10.58
N SER A 394 13.25 -10.07 9.56
CA SER A 394 11.80 -10.34 9.59
C SER A 394 11.40 -11.32 8.49
N MET A 395 12.34 -12.17 8.04
CA MET A 395 12.17 -12.99 6.84
C MET A 395 10.91 -13.88 6.90
N THR A 396 10.66 -14.58 8.01
CA THR A 396 9.48 -15.46 8.19
C THR A 396 8.16 -14.75 7.86
N GLU A 397 8.00 -13.50 8.32
CA GLU A 397 6.81 -12.69 8.03
C GLU A 397 6.79 -12.25 6.57
N LEU A 398 7.93 -11.79 6.04
CA LEU A 398 8.05 -11.31 4.67
C LEU A 398 7.82 -12.41 3.62
N LEU A 399 8.10 -13.67 3.93
CA LEU A 399 7.82 -14.80 3.04
C LEU A 399 6.31 -15.08 2.91
N GLN A 400 5.53 -14.71 3.92
CA GLN A 400 4.08 -14.93 3.98
C GLN A 400 3.29 -13.75 3.39
N ASP A 401 3.85 -12.55 3.37
CA ASP A 401 3.19 -11.39 2.79
C ASP A 401 3.09 -11.45 1.25
N LYS A 402 2.00 -10.90 0.72
CA LYS A 402 1.63 -10.95 -0.71
C LYS A 402 2.68 -10.29 -1.61
N PHE A 403 3.31 -9.20 -1.15
CA PHE A 403 4.20 -8.36 -1.94
C PHE A 403 5.67 -8.62 -1.63
N SER A 404 6.07 -8.68 -0.36
CA SER A 404 7.49 -8.84 0.00
C SER A 404 8.05 -10.19 -0.42
N ARG A 405 7.24 -11.25 -0.45
CA ARG A 405 7.67 -12.56 -0.96
C ARG A 405 8.19 -12.50 -2.39
N ARG A 406 7.74 -11.53 -3.18
CA ARG A 406 8.19 -11.35 -4.57
C ARG A 406 9.65 -10.93 -4.65
N ILE A 407 10.20 -10.30 -3.61
CA ILE A 407 11.63 -9.96 -3.55
C ILE A 407 12.46 -11.24 -3.56
N TYR A 408 12.08 -12.22 -2.73
CA TYR A 408 12.74 -13.52 -2.67
C TYR A 408 12.51 -14.37 -3.91
N LEU A 409 11.28 -14.38 -4.44
CA LEU A 409 11.00 -15.06 -5.72
C LEU A 409 11.80 -14.44 -6.87
N TYR A 410 12.01 -13.12 -6.88
CA TYR A 410 12.84 -12.47 -7.88
C TYR A 410 14.32 -12.86 -7.75
N LEU A 411 14.84 -13.00 -6.53
CA LEU A 411 16.20 -13.53 -6.31
C LEU A 411 16.37 -14.95 -6.85
N LEU A 412 15.35 -15.79 -6.69
CA LEU A 412 15.41 -17.22 -7.01
C LEU A 412 15.15 -17.51 -8.49
N VAL A 413 14.14 -16.87 -9.09
CA VAL A 413 13.66 -17.19 -10.46
C VAL A 413 13.57 -15.97 -11.38
N GLY A 414 14.06 -14.80 -10.95
CA GLY A 414 14.05 -13.59 -11.75
C GLY A 414 12.65 -13.15 -12.19
N ARG A 415 12.54 -12.73 -13.46
CA ARG A 415 11.30 -12.19 -14.06
C ARG A 415 10.32 -13.29 -14.53
N ASN A 416 10.11 -14.33 -13.72
CA ASN A 416 9.28 -15.48 -14.07
C ASN A 416 7.78 -15.12 -14.12
N THR A 417 7.11 -15.44 -15.24
CA THR A 417 5.67 -15.13 -15.46
C THR A 417 4.72 -15.89 -14.54
N LYS A 418 5.20 -16.95 -13.86
CA LYS A 418 4.45 -17.66 -12.82
C LYS A 418 4.16 -16.80 -11.60
N TYR A 419 5.04 -15.85 -11.29
CA TYR A 419 4.98 -15.02 -10.08
C TYR A 419 4.76 -13.54 -10.37
N PHE A 420 5.15 -13.09 -11.56
CA PHE A 420 5.03 -11.71 -12.00
C PHE A 420 4.07 -11.62 -13.17
N HIS A 421 3.09 -10.74 -13.06
CA HIS A 421 2.20 -10.45 -14.19
C HIS A 421 3.01 -9.81 -15.34
N PRO A 422 2.69 -10.09 -16.62
CA PRO A 422 3.43 -9.54 -17.76
C PRO A 422 3.60 -8.02 -17.73
N SER A 423 2.60 -7.27 -17.25
CA SER A 423 2.71 -5.81 -17.11
C SER A 423 3.74 -5.38 -16.05
N THR A 424 3.92 -6.15 -14.98
CA THR A 424 4.95 -5.90 -13.96
C THR A 424 6.33 -6.16 -14.54
N ILE A 425 6.49 -7.24 -15.31
CA ILE A 425 7.74 -7.55 -16.01
C ILE A 425 8.09 -6.44 -17.00
N GLN A 426 7.12 -5.96 -17.79
CA GLN A 426 7.31 -4.84 -18.71
C GLN A 426 7.77 -3.57 -17.97
N LEU A 427 7.16 -3.28 -16.82
CA LEU A 427 7.52 -2.12 -16.01
C LEU A 427 8.97 -2.19 -15.50
N ILE A 428 9.40 -3.34 -14.99
CA ILE A 428 10.79 -3.54 -14.53
C ILE A 428 11.76 -3.51 -15.71
N SER A 429 11.39 -4.15 -16.82
CA SER A 429 12.23 -4.25 -18.02
C SER A 429 12.41 -2.91 -18.74
N ALA A 430 11.52 -1.95 -18.54
CA ALA A 430 11.67 -0.59 -19.07
C ALA A 430 12.97 0.08 -18.59
N ASN A 431 13.50 -0.33 -17.44
CA ASN A 431 14.76 0.20 -16.91
C ASN A 431 16.01 -0.47 -17.49
N ASP A 432 15.87 -1.53 -18.31
CA ASP A 432 17.03 -2.27 -18.83
C ASP A 432 17.88 -1.43 -19.79
N GLU A 433 17.25 -0.55 -20.57
CA GLU A 433 17.95 0.36 -21.47
C GLU A 433 18.76 1.41 -20.70
N VAL A 434 18.23 1.88 -19.56
CA VAL A 434 18.95 2.81 -18.68
C VAL A 434 20.06 2.07 -17.94
N ARG A 435 19.78 0.84 -17.48
CA ARG A 435 20.76 -0.01 -16.80
C ARG A 435 21.97 -0.28 -17.70
N SER A 436 21.78 -0.57 -18.98
CA SER A 436 22.90 -0.84 -19.90
C SER A 436 23.86 0.35 -20.07
N LYS A 437 23.39 1.58 -19.78
CA LYS A 437 24.19 2.81 -19.80
C LYS A 437 24.82 3.15 -18.45
N THR A 438 24.14 2.81 -17.35
CA THR A 438 24.48 3.27 -15.99
C THR A 438 25.15 2.20 -15.12
N SER A 439 25.12 0.95 -15.54
CA SER A 439 25.64 -0.20 -14.81
C SER A 439 26.66 -0.96 -15.67
N LYS A 440 27.79 -1.31 -15.06
CA LYS A 440 28.92 -1.98 -15.73
C LYS A 440 28.93 -3.48 -15.52
N LYS A 441 28.27 -3.98 -14.48
CA LYS A 441 28.23 -5.41 -14.16
C LYS A 441 27.17 -6.11 -15.00
N ASP A 442 27.50 -7.31 -15.48
CA ASP A 442 26.57 -8.15 -16.20
C ASP A 442 25.33 -8.50 -15.33
N PRO A 443 24.11 -8.44 -15.88
CA PRO A 443 22.89 -8.71 -15.10
C PRO A 443 22.85 -10.10 -14.47
N GLU A 444 23.32 -11.14 -15.15
CA GLU A 444 23.31 -12.51 -14.63
C GLU A 444 24.34 -12.68 -13.51
N VAL A 445 25.51 -12.07 -13.66
CA VAL A 445 26.53 -12.04 -12.60
C VAL A 445 26.01 -11.33 -11.35
N ARG A 446 25.35 -10.18 -11.52
CA ARG A 446 24.73 -9.44 -10.40
C ARG A 446 23.68 -10.31 -9.69
N ALA A 447 22.77 -10.91 -10.45
CA ALA A 447 21.73 -11.77 -9.89
C ALA A 447 22.32 -12.96 -9.11
N LYS A 448 23.36 -13.61 -9.67
CA LYS A 448 24.05 -14.74 -9.04
C LYS A 448 24.76 -14.34 -7.75
N GLU A 449 25.41 -13.19 -7.70
CA GLU A 449 26.06 -12.68 -6.48
C GLU A 449 25.04 -12.40 -5.37
N LEU A 450 23.91 -11.77 -5.69
CA LEU A 450 22.84 -11.50 -4.72
C LEU A 450 22.18 -12.79 -4.21
N LEU A 451 21.92 -13.74 -5.12
CA LEU A 451 21.41 -15.06 -4.77
C LEU A 451 22.38 -15.80 -3.85
N THR A 452 23.67 -15.81 -4.18
CA THR A 452 24.72 -16.45 -3.35
C THR A 452 24.74 -15.86 -1.94
N ALA A 453 24.64 -14.54 -1.82
CA ALA A 453 24.68 -13.85 -0.52
C ALA A 453 23.45 -14.11 0.37
N THR A 454 22.30 -14.50 -0.20
CA THR A 454 21.04 -14.68 0.52
C THR A 454 20.61 -16.14 0.69
N SER A 455 21.18 -17.06 -0.09
CA SER A 455 20.74 -18.45 -0.13
C SER A 455 20.85 -19.17 1.21
N SER A 456 21.97 -19.03 1.92
CA SER A 456 22.14 -19.65 3.25
C SER A 456 21.02 -19.24 4.20
N SER A 457 20.77 -17.94 4.33
CA SER A 457 19.72 -17.43 5.22
C SER A 457 18.33 -17.93 4.82
N MET A 458 18.02 -18.04 3.51
CA MET A 458 16.75 -18.60 3.06
C MET A 458 16.61 -20.10 3.41
N ILE A 459 17.68 -20.87 3.26
CA ILE A 459 17.70 -22.31 3.61
C ILE A 459 17.55 -22.51 5.11
N ASP A 460 18.24 -21.69 5.92
CA ASP A 460 18.13 -21.71 7.38
C ASP A 460 16.68 -21.44 7.82
N GLN A 461 16.02 -20.46 7.20
CA GLN A 461 14.61 -20.15 7.48
C GLN A 461 13.67 -21.30 7.13
N VAL A 462 13.91 -22.02 6.03
CA VAL A 462 13.15 -23.24 5.71
C VAL A 462 13.39 -24.32 6.76
N THR A 463 14.61 -24.45 7.28
CA THR A 463 14.97 -25.47 8.28
C THR A 463 14.35 -25.18 9.64
N GLU A 464 14.36 -23.92 10.09
CA GLU A 464 13.87 -23.50 11.41
C GLU A 464 12.35 -23.38 11.48
N HIS A 465 11.72 -22.89 10.40
CA HIS A 465 10.29 -22.55 10.36
C HIS A 465 9.49 -23.41 9.37
N THR A 466 9.96 -24.64 9.06
CA THR A 466 9.38 -25.51 8.02
C THR A 466 7.86 -25.70 8.17
N GLY A 467 7.39 -25.94 9.39
CA GLY A 467 5.99 -26.23 9.67
C GLY A 467 5.05 -25.06 9.35
N GLU A 468 5.46 -23.84 9.70
CA GLU A 468 4.71 -22.61 9.42
C GLU A 468 4.73 -22.30 7.92
N LEU A 469 5.92 -22.29 7.31
CA LEU A 469 6.10 -21.88 5.91
C LEU A 469 5.45 -22.86 4.91
N MET A 470 5.47 -24.17 5.18
CA MET A 470 4.83 -25.15 4.29
C MET A 470 3.30 -25.11 4.35
N ARG A 471 2.74 -24.61 5.46
CA ARG A 471 1.29 -24.59 5.71
C ARG A 471 0.61 -23.28 5.28
N GLU A 472 1.36 -22.25 4.94
CA GLU A 472 0.80 -21.01 4.42
C GLU A 472 0.88 -20.98 2.87
N LYS A 473 -0.13 -20.34 2.24
CA LYS A 473 -0.34 -20.36 0.79
C LYS A 473 0.78 -19.68 0.01
N MET A 474 1.28 -18.57 0.54
CA MET A 474 2.22 -17.68 -0.11
C MET A 474 3.66 -18.15 0.12
N SER A 475 4.02 -18.46 1.36
CA SER A 475 5.36 -18.90 1.73
C SER A 475 5.67 -20.30 1.22
N SER A 476 4.71 -21.23 1.15
CA SER A 476 4.96 -22.56 0.53
C SER A 476 5.39 -22.49 -0.94
N GLN A 477 4.99 -21.45 -1.67
CA GLN A 477 5.50 -21.20 -3.03
C GLN A 477 6.96 -20.77 -2.99
N VAL A 478 7.34 -19.94 -2.02
CA VAL A 478 8.73 -19.52 -1.83
C VAL A 478 9.58 -20.69 -1.36
N VAL A 479 9.11 -21.51 -0.40
CA VAL A 479 9.82 -22.72 0.05
C VAL A 479 10.13 -23.63 -1.13
N ARG A 480 9.16 -23.86 -2.03
CA ARG A 480 9.40 -24.61 -3.27
C ARG A 480 10.57 -24.01 -4.05
N GLU A 481 10.55 -22.71 -4.33
CA GLU A 481 11.61 -22.07 -5.12
C GLU A 481 12.96 -22.00 -4.39
N ILE A 482 12.98 -21.89 -3.05
CA ILE A 482 14.21 -21.97 -2.26
C ILE A 482 14.86 -23.35 -2.44
N MET A 483 14.05 -24.40 -2.29
CA MET A 483 14.55 -25.77 -2.44
C MET A 483 15.03 -26.05 -3.87
N LEU A 484 14.40 -25.47 -4.89
CA LEU A 484 14.86 -25.65 -6.28
C LEU A 484 16.10 -24.80 -6.61
N HIS A 485 16.12 -23.52 -6.24
CA HIS A 485 17.05 -22.54 -6.84
C HIS A 485 18.04 -21.87 -5.88
N ALA A 486 17.85 -21.94 -4.56
CA ALA A 486 18.86 -21.43 -3.62
C ALA A 486 20.18 -22.19 -3.78
N LEU A 487 21.31 -21.55 -3.47
CA LEU A 487 22.64 -22.15 -3.56
C LEU A 487 23.13 -22.61 -2.19
N GLY A 488 23.72 -23.80 -2.10
CA GLY A 488 24.30 -24.35 -0.87
C GLY A 488 23.55 -25.55 -0.33
N ASP A 489 24.12 -26.19 0.69
CA ASP A 489 23.61 -27.46 1.23
C ASP A 489 22.20 -27.33 1.79
N LYS A 490 21.26 -28.09 1.22
CA LYS A 490 19.85 -28.11 1.60
C LYS A 490 19.47 -29.37 2.40
N THR A 491 20.44 -30.18 2.79
CA THR A 491 20.20 -31.47 3.47
C THR A 491 19.37 -31.28 4.74
N ALA A 492 19.72 -30.30 5.59
CA ALA A 492 18.97 -30.01 6.81
C ALA A 492 17.53 -29.57 6.53
N ALA A 493 17.31 -28.76 5.49
CA ALA A 493 15.97 -28.32 5.07
C ALA A 493 15.14 -29.49 4.51
N VAL A 494 15.77 -30.39 3.72
CA VAL A 494 15.14 -31.63 3.26
C VAL A 494 14.71 -32.48 4.45
N ASP A 495 15.60 -32.71 5.41
CA ASP A 495 15.33 -33.55 6.58
C ASP A 495 14.23 -32.94 7.46
N ALA A 496 14.18 -31.60 7.60
CA ALA A 496 13.11 -30.92 8.31
C ALA A 496 11.73 -31.09 7.63
N ILE A 497 11.68 -31.07 6.29
CA ILE A 497 10.45 -31.35 5.53
C ILE A 497 10.04 -32.82 5.68
N LEU A 498 11.00 -33.75 5.62
CA LEU A 498 10.75 -35.19 5.79
C LEU A 498 10.22 -35.51 7.20
N LYS A 499 10.75 -34.85 8.24
CA LYS A 499 10.25 -34.99 9.61
C LYS A 499 8.77 -34.60 9.75
N LEU A 500 8.30 -33.61 8.97
CA LEU A 500 6.87 -33.28 8.94
C LEU A 500 6.04 -34.32 8.19
N CYS A 501 6.65 -35.04 7.25
CA CYS A 501 6.01 -36.10 6.47
C CYS A 501 5.90 -37.42 7.27
N ASP A 502 6.75 -37.61 8.27
CA ASP A 502 6.78 -38.73 9.22
C ASP A 502 5.86 -38.51 10.46
N ASP A 503 5.14 -37.38 10.51
CA ASP A 503 4.26 -37.07 11.64
C ASP A 503 3.05 -38.02 11.68
N ASN A 504 2.35 -38.08 12.81
CA ASN A 504 1.21 -38.98 12.98
C ASN A 504 0.14 -38.74 11.90
N ILE A 505 -0.22 -39.78 11.15
CA ILE A 505 -1.25 -39.76 10.09
C ILE A 505 -2.63 -39.38 10.61
N GLU A 506 -2.91 -39.61 11.90
CA GLU A 506 -4.18 -39.26 12.53
C GLU A 506 -4.30 -37.76 12.84
N LYS A 507 -3.20 -37.01 12.72
CA LYS A 507 -3.18 -35.57 12.98
C LYS A 507 -3.98 -34.85 11.89
N GLU A 508 -4.96 -34.07 12.32
CA GLU A 508 -5.71 -33.22 11.41
C GLU A 508 -4.75 -32.32 10.61
N ASN A 509 -4.97 -32.26 9.29
CA ASN A 509 -4.10 -31.55 8.35
C ASN A 509 -2.66 -32.06 8.30
N HIS A 510 -2.44 -33.38 8.18
CA HIS A 510 -1.11 -33.92 7.87
C HIS A 510 -0.46 -33.21 6.65
N ILE A 511 0.87 -33.01 6.66
CA ILE A 511 1.54 -32.12 5.69
C ILE A 511 1.41 -32.61 4.23
N ILE A 512 1.38 -33.92 4.03
CA ILE A 512 1.22 -34.57 2.72
C ILE A 512 -0.17 -34.30 2.13
N GLU A 513 -1.17 -34.18 2.99
CA GLU A 513 -2.56 -33.96 2.59
C GLU A 513 -2.92 -32.47 2.52
N HIS A 514 -2.11 -31.65 3.18
CA HIS A 514 -2.33 -30.22 3.27
C HIS A 514 -2.26 -29.55 1.90
N ARG A 515 -3.29 -28.75 1.59
CA ARG A 515 -3.59 -28.19 0.25
C ARG A 515 -2.49 -27.34 -0.39
N PHE A 516 -1.59 -26.77 0.40
CA PHE A 516 -0.49 -25.91 -0.07
C PHE A 516 0.83 -26.69 -0.09
N ALA A 517 1.18 -27.30 1.05
CA ALA A 517 2.36 -28.12 1.22
C ALA A 517 2.45 -29.26 0.19
N ASN A 518 1.35 -29.94 -0.13
CA ASN A 518 1.35 -31.03 -1.10
C ASN A 518 1.83 -30.60 -2.49
N ARG A 519 1.67 -29.33 -2.87
CA ARG A 519 2.14 -28.79 -4.15
C ARG A 519 3.65 -28.59 -4.13
N ALA A 520 4.19 -28.12 -3.01
CA ALA A 520 5.62 -28.00 -2.80
C ALA A 520 6.27 -29.39 -2.80
N ILE A 521 5.77 -30.34 -2.00
CA ILE A 521 6.28 -31.71 -1.92
C ILE A 521 6.30 -32.38 -3.30
N LYS A 522 5.24 -32.25 -4.10
CA LYS A 522 5.21 -32.79 -5.47
C LYS A 522 6.28 -32.20 -6.38
N ALA A 523 6.56 -30.91 -6.24
CA ALA A 523 7.64 -30.29 -7.00
C ALA A 523 9.01 -30.80 -6.54
N LEU A 524 9.21 -31.00 -5.22
CA LEU A 524 10.45 -31.56 -4.69
C LEU A 524 10.71 -33.00 -5.16
N ILE A 525 9.66 -33.81 -5.29
CA ILE A 525 9.77 -35.18 -5.84
C ILE A 525 10.31 -35.16 -7.27
N LYS A 526 9.83 -34.22 -8.09
CA LYS A 526 10.18 -34.11 -9.52
C LYS A 526 11.40 -33.21 -9.78
N ALA A 527 11.97 -32.61 -8.73
CA ALA A 527 12.97 -31.56 -8.84
C ALA A 527 14.24 -32.01 -9.58
N ASP A 528 14.65 -33.27 -9.38
CA ASP A 528 15.92 -33.77 -9.94
C ASP A 528 15.77 -34.23 -11.40
N THR A 529 14.54 -34.53 -11.83
CA THR A 529 14.21 -35.13 -13.14
C THR A 529 13.42 -34.21 -14.06
N ALA A 530 13.02 -33.02 -13.60
CA ALA A 530 12.29 -32.05 -14.39
C ALA A 530 13.09 -31.59 -15.63
N GLU A 531 12.42 -31.57 -16.79
CA GLU A 531 13.02 -31.13 -18.06
C GLU A 531 13.15 -29.60 -18.13
N ALA A 532 12.16 -28.87 -17.61
CA ALA A 532 12.15 -27.42 -17.59
C ALA A 532 13.10 -26.90 -16.51
N SER A 533 13.98 -25.96 -16.87
CA SER A 533 14.94 -25.33 -15.96
C SER A 533 14.27 -24.73 -14.72
N ASP A 534 13.08 -24.15 -14.89
CA ASP A 534 12.33 -23.48 -13.81
C ASP A 534 11.78 -24.46 -12.76
N ASP A 535 11.61 -25.74 -13.13
CA ASP A 535 11.12 -26.80 -12.25
C ASP A 535 12.24 -27.74 -11.78
N ARG A 536 13.44 -27.61 -12.36
CA ARG A 536 14.60 -28.43 -12.03
C ARG A 536 15.42 -27.80 -10.91
N ALA A 537 15.80 -28.58 -9.91
CA ALA A 537 16.70 -28.10 -8.88
C ALA A 537 18.11 -27.86 -9.44
N VAL A 538 18.72 -26.75 -9.04
CA VAL A 538 20.09 -26.39 -9.39
C VAL A 538 21.08 -27.42 -8.84
N GLU A 539 20.82 -27.89 -7.62
CA GLU A 539 21.58 -28.93 -6.94
C GLU A 539 20.64 -30.11 -6.64
N PRO A 540 21.02 -31.36 -6.96
CA PRO A 540 20.15 -32.51 -6.74
C PRO A 540 19.72 -32.64 -5.27
N LEU A 541 18.42 -32.77 -5.02
CA LEU A 541 17.85 -32.87 -3.68
C LEU A 541 17.85 -34.30 -3.14
N GLY A 542 17.74 -35.30 -4.02
CA GLY A 542 17.54 -36.70 -3.63
C GLY A 542 16.27 -36.88 -2.79
N PHE A 543 15.27 -36.01 -3.00
CA PHE A 543 14.10 -35.92 -2.13
C PHE A 543 13.16 -37.12 -2.28
N ALA A 544 12.94 -37.59 -3.51
CA ALA A 544 11.97 -38.66 -3.77
C ALA A 544 12.33 -40.00 -3.09
N PRO A 545 13.57 -40.53 -3.20
CA PRO A 545 13.95 -41.76 -2.49
C PRO A 545 13.82 -41.62 -0.97
N LYS A 546 14.29 -40.50 -0.40
CA LYS A 546 14.20 -40.24 1.04
C LYS A 546 12.75 -40.19 1.51
N LEU A 547 11.88 -39.49 0.78
CA LEU A 547 10.45 -39.42 1.10
C LEU A 547 9.80 -40.79 1.05
N PHE A 548 10.10 -41.61 0.03
CA PHE A 548 9.57 -42.97 -0.06
C PHE A 548 9.94 -43.79 1.19
N ASP A 549 11.22 -43.78 1.57
CA ASP A 549 11.70 -44.55 2.73
C ASP A 549 11.07 -44.05 4.05
N THR A 550 10.76 -42.76 4.17
CA THR A 550 10.05 -42.18 5.33
C THR A 550 8.59 -42.62 5.42
N ILE A 551 7.85 -42.65 4.31
CA ILE A 551 6.38 -42.86 4.36
C ILE A 551 5.93 -44.27 3.98
N GLN A 552 6.87 -45.20 3.73
CA GLN A 552 6.57 -46.53 3.19
C GLN A 552 5.52 -47.30 4.00
N ASP A 553 5.54 -47.18 5.33
CA ASP A 553 4.60 -47.88 6.22
C ASP A 553 3.16 -47.34 6.09
N ASN A 554 3.04 -46.06 5.71
CA ASN A 554 1.77 -45.34 5.58
C ASN A 554 1.38 -45.06 4.11
N LEU A 555 2.07 -45.69 3.15
CA LEU A 555 1.94 -45.41 1.72
C LEU A 555 0.50 -45.57 1.23
N VAL A 556 -0.21 -46.60 1.71
CA VAL A 556 -1.58 -46.93 1.29
C VAL A 556 -2.59 -45.90 1.80
N HIS A 557 -2.39 -45.41 3.03
CA HIS A 557 -3.21 -44.33 3.60
C HIS A 557 -3.13 -43.08 2.74
N PHE A 558 -1.92 -42.61 2.41
CA PHE A 558 -1.74 -41.44 1.56
C PHE A 558 -2.20 -41.69 0.11
N ALA A 559 -2.06 -42.91 -0.41
CA ALA A 559 -2.52 -43.24 -1.76
C ALA A 559 -4.05 -43.17 -1.92
N THR A 560 -4.80 -43.36 -0.84
CA THR A 560 -6.27 -43.32 -0.82
C THR A 560 -6.84 -41.96 -0.40
N SER A 561 -6.03 -41.07 0.20
CA SER A 561 -6.46 -39.74 0.61
C SER A 561 -6.52 -38.72 -0.53
N GLN A 562 -7.45 -37.76 -0.46
CA GLN A 562 -7.64 -36.77 -1.53
C GLN A 562 -6.41 -35.87 -1.75
N GLY A 563 -5.74 -35.47 -0.67
CA GLY A 563 -4.56 -34.60 -0.73
C GLY A 563 -3.27 -35.37 -1.01
N GLY A 564 -3.12 -36.56 -0.42
CA GLY A 564 -1.90 -37.35 -0.49
C GLY A 564 -1.76 -38.20 -1.75
N SER A 565 -2.87 -38.61 -2.38
CA SER A 565 -2.84 -39.50 -3.55
C SER A 565 -2.03 -38.95 -4.71
N PHE A 566 -2.05 -37.63 -4.92
CA PHE A 566 -1.22 -36.96 -5.93
C PHE A 566 0.26 -36.89 -5.57
N VAL A 567 0.61 -36.95 -4.27
CA VAL A 567 2.00 -37.04 -3.82
C VAL A 567 2.53 -38.44 -4.12
N ILE A 568 1.74 -39.48 -3.82
CA ILE A 568 2.10 -40.87 -4.14
C ILE A 568 2.15 -41.10 -5.66
N LEU A 569 1.25 -40.46 -6.41
CA LEU A 569 1.31 -40.47 -7.88
C LEU A 569 2.64 -39.89 -8.39
N SER A 570 3.11 -38.77 -7.84
CA SER A 570 4.42 -38.24 -8.20
C SER A 570 5.56 -39.22 -7.90
N LEU A 571 5.51 -39.98 -6.79
CA LEU A 571 6.50 -41.03 -6.49
C LEU A 571 6.38 -42.25 -7.45
N ALA A 572 5.19 -42.53 -7.98
CA ALA A 572 4.99 -43.60 -8.95
C ALA A 572 5.46 -43.20 -10.37
N GLU A 573 5.44 -41.91 -10.69
CA GLU A 573 5.93 -41.36 -11.96
C GLU A 573 7.46 -41.14 -11.97
N GLU A 574 8.04 -40.92 -10.80
CA GLU A 574 9.46 -40.57 -10.64
C GLU A 574 10.37 -41.80 -10.84
N PRO A 575 11.32 -41.79 -11.80
CA PRO A 575 12.13 -42.97 -12.15
C PRO A 575 12.87 -43.62 -10.98
N SER A 576 13.34 -42.82 -10.03
CA SER A 576 14.09 -43.30 -8.86
C SER A 576 13.25 -44.11 -7.86
N THR A 577 11.93 -43.87 -7.80
CA THR A 577 11.02 -44.50 -6.82
C THR A 577 9.90 -45.33 -7.46
N GLN A 578 9.65 -45.18 -8.76
CA GLN A 578 8.57 -45.84 -9.50
C GLN A 578 8.43 -47.34 -9.21
N LYS A 579 9.51 -48.12 -9.36
CA LYS A 579 9.45 -49.58 -9.17
C LYS A 579 9.05 -49.96 -7.74
N LYS A 580 9.61 -49.26 -6.74
CA LYS A 580 9.33 -49.50 -5.32
C LYS A 580 7.89 -49.13 -4.98
N THR A 581 7.44 -47.95 -5.42
CA THR A 581 6.08 -47.44 -5.19
C THR A 581 5.02 -48.35 -5.80
N LEU A 582 5.18 -48.74 -7.08
CA LEU A 582 4.23 -49.63 -7.73
C LEU A 582 4.22 -51.03 -7.09
N ALA A 583 5.38 -51.55 -6.66
CA ALA A 583 5.43 -52.84 -5.96
C ALA A 583 4.66 -52.82 -4.64
N ALA A 584 4.82 -51.76 -3.84
CA ALA A 584 4.12 -51.60 -2.57
C ALA A 584 2.60 -51.46 -2.73
N LEU A 585 2.12 -50.84 -3.82
CA LEU A 585 0.68 -50.64 -4.05
C LEU A 585 -0.03 -51.82 -4.74
N LYS A 586 0.69 -52.78 -5.32
CA LYS A 586 0.11 -53.91 -6.07
C LYS A 586 -0.85 -54.76 -5.23
N SER A 587 -0.54 -55.00 -3.96
CA SER A 587 -1.40 -55.77 -3.03
C SER A 587 -2.66 -55.01 -2.60
N HIS A 588 -2.68 -53.68 -2.76
CA HIS A 588 -3.75 -52.81 -2.25
C HIS A 588 -4.67 -52.25 -3.36
N LYS A 589 -4.71 -52.89 -4.55
CA LYS A 589 -5.59 -52.50 -5.66
C LYS A 589 -7.07 -52.37 -5.27
N LYS A 590 -7.55 -53.19 -4.33
CA LYS A 590 -8.95 -53.14 -3.87
C LYS A 590 -9.27 -51.84 -3.12
N GLU A 591 -8.37 -51.40 -2.24
CA GLU A 591 -8.52 -50.18 -1.46
C GLU A 591 -8.44 -48.94 -2.35
N LEU A 592 -7.51 -48.93 -3.32
CA LEU A 592 -7.42 -47.88 -4.33
C LEU A 592 -8.70 -47.79 -5.20
N LYS A 593 -9.27 -48.94 -5.60
CA LYS A 593 -10.55 -48.97 -6.34
C LYS A 593 -11.70 -48.40 -5.53
N ALA A 594 -11.75 -48.71 -4.23
CA ALA A 594 -12.76 -48.14 -3.33
C ALA A 594 -12.60 -46.61 -3.20
N ALA A 595 -11.37 -46.11 -3.04
CA ALA A 595 -11.12 -44.66 -2.94
C ALA A 595 -11.36 -43.91 -4.26
N ALA A 596 -11.12 -44.55 -5.41
CA ALA A 596 -11.32 -43.96 -6.74
C ALA A 596 -12.79 -43.72 -7.09
N VAL A 597 -13.72 -44.46 -6.49
CA VAL A 597 -15.17 -44.37 -6.71
C VAL A 597 -15.80 -43.58 -5.55
N SER A 598 -16.73 -42.67 -5.85
CA SER A 598 -17.53 -42.00 -4.81
C SER A 598 -18.93 -42.59 -4.75
N GLU A 599 -19.41 -42.93 -3.56
CA GLU A 599 -20.78 -43.42 -3.33
C GLU A 599 -21.84 -42.30 -3.25
N ALA A 600 -21.44 -41.02 -3.33
CA ALA A 600 -22.33 -39.87 -3.19
C ALA A 600 -22.65 -39.19 -4.54
N GLU A 601 -23.94 -38.99 -4.84
CA GLU A 601 -24.40 -38.29 -6.05
C GLU A 601 -23.78 -36.88 -6.16
N GLY A 602 -23.03 -36.64 -7.24
CA GLY A 602 -22.42 -35.33 -7.55
C GLY A 602 -20.96 -35.15 -7.11
N SER A 603 -20.36 -36.12 -6.40
CA SER A 603 -18.95 -36.07 -5.98
C SER A 603 -18.04 -36.77 -7.01
N LYS A 604 -17.00 -36.08 -7.49
CA LYS A 604 -15.92 -36.70 -8.26
C LYS A 604 -15.04 -37.48 -7.27
N GLY A 605 -15.00 -38.82 -7.38
CA GLY A 605 -14.14 -39.69 -6.55
C GLY A 605 -12.65 -39.31 -6.61
N ASN A 606 -11.80 -39.99 -5.82
CA ASN A 606 -10.39 -39.61 -5.72
C ASN A 606 -9.65 -39.83 -7.06
N LEU A 607 -9.41 -38.72 -7.78
CA LEU A 607 -8.75 -38.76 -9.09
C LEU A 607 -7.29 -39.23 -8.99
N GLY A 608 -6.57 -38.90 -7.92
CA GLY A 608 -5.20 -39.37 -7.72
C GLY A 608 -5.14 -40.90 -7.57
N ALA A 609 -6.04 -41.46 -6.76
CA ALA A 609 -6.17 -42.91 -6.60
C ALA A 609 -6.54 -43.62 -7.91
N LYS A 610 -7.41 -42.99 -8.73
CA LYS A 610 -7.74 -43.49 -10.07
C LYS A 610 -6.52 -43.52 -11.00
N MET A 611 -5.73 -42.45 -11.03
CA MET A 611 -4.51 -42.40 -11.86
C MET A 611 -3.46 -43.42 -11.40
N LEU A 612 -3.35 -43.67 -10.09
CA LEU A 612 -2.49 -44.73 -9.54
C LEU A 612 -2.93 -46.12 -10.00
N LEU A 613 -4.24 -46.40 -10.06
CA LEU A 613 -4.74 -47.67 -10.61
C LEU A 613 -4.39 -47.82 -12.09
N ASP A 614 -4.58 -46.77 -12.89
CA ASP A 614 -4.24 -46.78 -14.32
C ASP A 614 -2.74 -47.04 -14.55
N LEU A 615 -1.87 -46.59 -13.64
CA LEU A 615 -0.43 -46.90 -13.67
C LEU A 615 -0.10 -48.34 -13.24
N LEU A 616 -0.87 -48.94 -12.34
CA LEU A 616 -0.68 -50.32 -11.88
C LEU A 616 -1.24 -51.38 -12.84
N ASP A 617 -2.10 -50.96 -13.76
CA ASP A 617 -2.70 -51.81 -14.80
C ASP A 617 -1.94 -51.74 -16.14
N LYS A 618 -0.99 -50.80 -16.27
CA LYS A 618 0.05 -50.77 -17.30
C LYS A 618 1.23 -51.66 -16.88
#